data_AF-A0A9D9T5E4-F1
#
_entry.id   AF-A0A9D9T5E4-F1
#
_cell.length_a   1.000
_cell.length_b   1.000
_cell.length_c   1.000
_cell.angle_alpha   90.00
_cell.angle_beta   90.00
_cell.angle_gamma   90.00
#
_symmetry.space_group_name_H-M   'P 1'
#
loop_
_entity.id
_entity.type
_entity.pdbx_description
1 polymer ?
#
loop_
_entity_poly.entity_id
_entity_poly.type
_entity_poly.pdbx_seq_one_letter_code
_entity_poly.pdbx_strand_id
1 'polypeptide(L)'
;KPSPAWMQNRLRAVGVAPINAVVDCTNYVMRELGTPLHAFDADKVGDKLLVRTAKKDEKLVTLDGVERTLDSEDLIIANENEPLCIAGVFGGKESGIADSTTRIVLEAAFFQPVSVRKTAKRHGLSTDASFRFERGVDVDMVPYALHRTAQLICEITGAQIASNPTDFYPNPVQRRKIEFRFAQCKQLLGHEIPSETIKQILVALDFEIAAETPEKLDLFVPNYRIDVDREIDVIEEILRIYGFNKIPLPEKLNTSLLVADKPDLERLSVAVSEMLSGFGFHEMMNNSLTSPGYVEKLGGAHLIATENVELLNPLSQELAVMRQSLIFQGLETVAHNQNRQNPDLKLMEFGKVYKVVANEYKENKRLLLLVTGRKLPETWNSSNDKTTFYTLKGIVTSLLDRLGLSQLVNEVALETTDLLQDGFSLSVLKQSIGSIGWINNASKKQFGIKNDVFVADLDWDALIASLKLSKTQAKELPKTFAVRRDFSLLLDEQVTFSVIQEIARKVDKKILQQVGLFDVYEGKNLPEGKKSYAVSFTFQDAEHTLKDEQVDKIMDQIRNELASKLGAELRA
;
A
#
# COMPACT_ATOMS: atom_id res chain seq x y z
N LYS A 1 -32.02 -4.64 -44.15
CA LYS A 1 -32.05 -6.11 -44.39
C LYS A 1 -30.96 -6.81 -43.56
N PRO A 2 -31.10 -8.10 -43.21
CA PRO A 2 -30.06 -8.84 -42.47
C PRO A 2 -28.84 -9.18 -43.35
N SER A 3 -27.67 -9.31 -42.74
CA SER A 3 -26.44 -9.79 -43.39
C SER A 3 -26.52 -11.29 -43.73
N PRO A 4 -25.68 -11.83 -44.63
CA PRO A 4 -25.69 -13.25 -44.98
C PRO A 4 -25.19 -14.13 -43.82
N ALA A 5 -25.64 -15.39 -43.77
CA ALA A 5 -25.35 -16.32 -42.67
C ALA A 5 -23.85 -16.51 -42.39
N TRP A 6 -23.00 -16.53 -43.43
CA TRP A 6 -21.55 -16.68 -43.25
C TRP A 6 -20.92 -15.52 -42.47
N MET A 7 -21.37 -14.29 -42.73
CA MET A 7 -20.87 -13.09 -42.04
C MET A 7 -21.37 -13.06 -40.61
N GLN A 8 -22.66 -13.35 -40.41
CA GLN A 8 -23.25 -13.47 -39.07
C GLN A 8 -22.51 -14.50 -38.21
N ASN A 9 -22.20 -15.67 -38.77
CA ASN A 9 -21.50 -16.73 -38.05
C ASN A 9 -20.08 -16.32 -37.67
N ARG A 10 -19.35 -15.62 -38.56
CA ARG A 10 -18.01 -15.10 -38.27
C ARG A 10 -18.03 -14.02 -37.19
N LEU A 11 -19.00 -13.10 -37.23
CA LEU A 11 -19.17 -12.07 -36.20
C LEU A 11 -19.50 -12.67 -34.84
N ARG A 12 -20.45 -13.62 -34.78
CA ARG A 12 -20.80 -14.32 -33.54
C ARG A 12 -19.63 -15.09 -32.95
N ALA A 13 -18.79 -15.70 -33.79
CA ALA A 13 -17.61 -16.45 -33.35
C ALA A 13 -16.58 -15.57 -32.60
N VAL A 14 -16.60 -14.24 -32.82
CA VAL A 14 -15.76 -13.26 -32.12
C VAL A 14 -16.55 -12.40 -31.13
N GLY A 15 -17.76 -12.83 -30.75
CA GLY A 15 -18.58 -12.17 -29.74
C GLY A 15 -19.34 -10.92 -30.21
N VAL A 16 -19.41 -10.67 -31.52
CA VAL A 16 -20.16 -9.53 -32.09
C VAL A 16 -21.54 -10.00 -32.54
N ALA A 17 -22.59 -9.41 -31.97
CA ALA A 17 -23.97 -9.68 -32.37
C ALA A 17 -24.27 -9.03 -33.74
N PRO A 18 -24.79 -9.76 -34.73
CA PRO A 18 -25.22 -9.18 -36.00
C PRO A 18 -26.42 -8.24 -35.80
N ILE A 19 -26.43 -7.10 -36.51
CA ILE A 19 -27.45 -6.05 -36.38
C ILE A 19 -28.17 -5.86 -37.72
N ASN A 20 -27.46 -5.36 -38.73
CA ASN A 20 -27.97 -5.15 -40.08
C ASN A 20 -26.83 -5.26 -41.09
N ALA A 21 -27.16 -5.45 -42.37
CA ALA A 21 -26.15 -5.69 -43.40
C ALA A 21 -25.02 -4.63 -43.45
N VAL A 22 -25.32 -3.34 -43.26
CA VAL A 22 -24.32 -2.27 -43.34
C VAL A 22 -23.41 -2.28 -42.11
N VAL A 23 -23.99 -2.31 -40.91
CA VAL A 23 -23.24 -2.36 -39.64
C VAL A 23 -22.44 -3.65 -39.50
N ASP A 24 -22.98 -4.76 -40.01
CA ASP A 24 -22.26 -6.03 -40.01
C ASP A 24 -21.07 -6.01 -40.98
N CYS A 25 -21.17 -5.33 -42.12
CA CYS A 25 -20.03 -5.12 -43.01
C CYS A 25 -18.93 -4.30 -42.34
N THR A 26 -19.26 -3.16 -41.70
CA THR A 26 -18.26 -2.33 -41.02
C THR A 26 -17.61 -3.07 -39.85
N ASN A 27 -18.41 -3.80 -39.05
CA ASN A 27 -17.89 -4.64 -37.97
C ASN A 27 -17.03 -5.79 -38.48
N TYR A 28 -17.45 -6.41 -39.58
CA TYR A 28 -16.71 -7.52 -40.19
C TYR A 28 -15.35 -7.06 -40.68
N VAL A 29 -15.28 -5.95 -41.43
CA VAL A 29 -14.02 -5.41 -41.94
C VAL A 29 -13.12 -4.92 -40.81
N MET A 30 -13.68 -4.30 -39.77
CA MET A 30 -12.92 -3.94 -38.57
C MET A 30 -12.28 -5.17 -37.89
N ARG A 31 -12.94 -6.32 -37.92
CA ARG A 31 -12.39 -7.58 -37.37
C ARG A 31 -11.41 -8.26 -38.33
N GLU A 32 -11.65 -8.16 -39.64
CA GLU A 32 -10.81 -8.74 -40.68
C GLU A 32 -9.47 -8.00 -40.81
N LEU A 33 -9.50 -6.66 -40.73
CA LEU A 33 -8.35 -5.79 -41.04
C LEU A 33 -7.87 -4.91 -39.88
N GLY A 34 -8.60 -4.88 -38.76
CA GLY A 34 -8.24 -4.05 -37.60
C GLY A 34 -8.61 -2.57 -37.71
N THR A 35 -9.18 -2.12 -38.84
CA THR A 35 -9.56 -0.72 -39.08
C THR A 35 -11.05 -0.51 -38.77
N PRO A 36 -11.42 0.26 -37.73
CA PRO A 36 -12.82 0.63 -37.51
C PRO A 36 -13.34 1.53 -38.63
N LEU A 37 -14.59 1.28 -39.05
CA LEU A 37 -15.32 2.11 -40.02
C LEU A 37 -16.68 2.50 -39.47
N HIS A 38 -17.22 3.59 -39.99
CA HIS A 38 -18.58 4.02 -39.68
C HIS A 38 -19.38 4.26 -40.96
N ALA A 39 -20.70 4.15 -40.85
CA ALA A 39 -21.62 4.42 -41.95
C ALA A 39 -22.69 5.38 -41.45
N PHE A 40 -22.74 6.57 -42.06
CA PHE A 40 -23.76 7.57 -41.78
C PHE A 40 -24.90 7.46 -42.78
N ASP A 41 -26.11 7.84 -42.38
CA ASP A 41 -27.19 8.11 -43.32
C ASP A 41 -26.86 9.42 -44.08
N ALA A 42 -26.73 9.32 -45.41
CA ALA A 42 -26.33 10.47 -46.23
C ALA A 42 -27.32 11.64 -46.15
N ASP A 43 -28.61 11.35 -45.92
CA ASP A 43 -29.65 12.37 -45.80
C ASP A 43 -29.52 13.15 -44.47
N LYS A 44 -28.88 12.56 -43.46
CA LYS A 44 -28.59 13.18 -42.16
C LYS A 44 -27.27 13.96 -42.14
N VAL A 45 -26.30 13.55 -42.97
CA VAL A 45 -25.05 14.28 -43.14
C VAL A 45 -25.27 15.62 -43.86
N GLY A 46 -26.12 15.64 -44.90
CA GLY A 46 -26.29 16.81 -45.76
C GLY A 46 -25.09 17.01 -46.70
N ASP A 47 -24.77 18.27 -47.01
CA ASP A 47 -23.80 18.57 -48.07
C ASP A 47 -22.33 18.50 -47.64
N LYS A 48 -22.04 18.59 -46.33
CA LYS A 48 -20.66 18.64 -45.81
C LYS A 48 -20.49 17.85 -44.52
N LEU A 49 -19.37 17.16 -44.44
CA LEU A 49 -18.89 16.49 -43.25
C LEU A 49 -17.64 17.21 -42.73
N LEU A 50 -17.69 17.63 -41.48
CA LEU A 50 -16.67 18.45 -40.82
C LEU A 50 -16.03 17.64 -39.69
N VAL A 51 -14.71 17.46 -39.76
CA VAL A 51 -13.92 16.91 -38.66
C VAL A 51 -13.32 18.08 -37.88
N ARG A 52 -13.77 18.27 -36.64
CA ARG A 52 -13.32 19.37 -35.78
C ARG A 52 -13.36 18.97 -34.32
N THR A 53 -12.75 19.79 -33.46
CA THR A 53 -13.00 19.69 -32.03
C THR A 53 -14.40 20.22 -31.69
N ALA A 54 -14.99 19.65 -30.64
CA ALA A 54 -16.27 20.10 -30.11
C ALA A 54 -16.14 21.53 -29.55
N LYS A 55 -17.26 22.26 -29.56
CA LYS A 55 -17.38 23.48 -28.75
C LYS A 55 -17.56 23.03 -27.30
N LYS A 56 -17.05 23.83 -26.36
CA LYS A 56 -17.24 23.54 -24.94
C LYS A 56 -18.74 23.46 -24.62
N ASP A 57 -19.13 22.41 -23.91
CA ASP A 57 -20.50 22.11 -23.51
C ASP A 57 -21.47 21.81 -24.67
N GLU A 58 -20.94 21.52 -25.87
CA GLU A 58 -21.72 21.05 -27.02
C GLU A 58 -22.41 19.71 -26.68
N LYS A 59 -23.65 19.53 -27.14
CA LYS A 59 -24.47 18.37 -26.78
C LYS A 59 -24.54 17.36 -27.92
N LEU A 60 -24.48 16.08 -27.57
CA LEU A 60 -24.67 14.98 -28.51
C LEU A 60 -25.40 13.83 -27.81
N VAL A 61 -26.49 13.34 -28.42
CA VAL A 61 -27.15 12.10 -27.98
C VAL A 61 -26.51 10.92 -28.69
N THR A 62 -25.90 10.02 -27.93
CA THR A 62 -25.22 8.83 -28.48
C THR A 62 -26.17 7.66 -28.70
N LEU A 63 -25.72 6.63 -29.44
CA LEU A 63 -26.50 5.44 -29.81
C LEU A 63 -27.12 4.67 -28.63
N ASP A 64 -26.54 4.80 -27.43
CA ASP A 64 -27.08 4.27 -26.16
C ASP A 64 -28.25 5.10 -25.59
N GLY A 65 -28.62 6.20 -26.25
CA GLY A 65 -29.67 7.13 -25.84
C GLY A 65 -29.23 8.14 -24.77
N VAL A 66 -27.95 8.19 -24.40
CA VAL A 66 -27.43 9.12 -23.39
C VAL A 66 -27.07 10.45 -24.05
N GLU A 67 -27.55 11.56 -23.48
CA GLU A 67 -27.09 12.90 -23.84
C GLU A 67 -25.76 13.20 -23.16
N ARG A 68 -24.73 13.48 -23.95
CA ARG A 68 -23.36 13.75 -23.49
C ARG A 68 -23.04 15.23 -23.68
N THR A 69 -22.32 15.78 -22.71
CA THR A 69 -21.79 17.16 -22.75
C THR A 69 -20.33 17.08 -23.15
N LEU A 70 -20.00 17.60 -24.31
CA LEU A 70 -18.69 17.48 -24.93
C LEU A 70 -17.72 18.54 -24.40
N ASP A 71 -16.47 18.14 -24.26
CA ASP A 71 -15.35 19.01 -23.91
C ASP A 71 -14.69 19.57 -25.18
N SER A 72 -14.07 20.74 -25.08
CA SER A 72 -13.37 21.37 -26.22
C SER A 72 -12.19 20.54 -26.78
N GLU A 73 -11.70 19.56 -26.04
CA GLU A 73 -10.69 18.61 -26.52
C GLU A 73 -11.28 17.39 -27.25
N ASP A 74 -12.60 17.18 -27.20
CA ASP A 74 -13.23 16.04 -27.86
C ASP A 74 -13.22 16.25 -29.39
N LEU A 75 -12.63 15.31 -30.13
CA LEU A 75 -12.73 15.31 -31.58
C LEU A 75 -14.09 14.74 -32.00
N ILE A 76 -14.78 15.44 -32.90
CA ILE A 76 -16.09 15.04 -33.41
C ILE A 76 -16.13 15.06 -34.93
N ILE A 77 -17.10 14.31 -35.45
CA ILE A 77 -17.57 14.46 -36.82
C ILE A 77 -18.91 15.14 -36.76
N ALA A 78 -19.08 16.22 -37.51
CA ALA A 78 -20.26 17.08 -37.51
C ALA A 78 -20.71 17.37 -38.94
N ASN A 79 -21.96 17.77 -39.11
CA ASN A 79 -22.38 18.52 -40.29
C ASN A 79 -22.26 20.04 -40.01
N GLU A 80 -22.80 20.89 -40.88
CA GLU A 80 -22.74 22.35 -40.68
C GLU A 80 -23.50 22.84 -39.43
N ASN A 81 -24.47 22.05 -38.95
CA ASN A 81 -25.40 22.45 -37.91
C ASN A 81 -25.12 21.79 -36.55
N GLU A 82 -24.76 20.51 -36.52
CA GLU A 82 -24.74 19.69 -35.32
C GLU A 82 -23.67 18.58 -35.35
N PRO A 83 -23.22 18.11 -34.17
CA PRO A 83 -22.35 16.94 -34.07
C PRO A 83 -23.10 15.67 -34.50
N LEU A 84 -22.45 14.82 -35.28
CA LEU A 84 -22.97 13.53 -35.74
C LEU A 84 -22.42 12.37 -34.92
N CYS A 85 -21.16 12.40 -34.51
CA CYS A 85 -20.58 11.39 -33.63
C CYS A 85 -19.33 11.89 -32.89
N ILE A 86 -18.91 11.15 -31.86
CA ILE A 86 -17.61 11.32 -31.22
C ILE A 86 -16.58 10.53 -32.03
N ALA A 87 -15.65 11.24 -32.67
CA ALA A 87 -14.75 10.69 -33.68
C ALA A 87 -13.91 9.54 -33.13
N GLY A 88 -13.98 8.37 -33.77
CA GLY A 88 -13.25 7.17 -33.36
C GLY A 88 -13.70 6.56 -32.03
N VAL A 89 -14.76 7.08 -31.40
CA VAL A 89 -15.25 6.60 -30.09
C VAL A 89 -16.65 6.02 -30.21
N PHE A 90 -17.65 6.82 -30.56
CA PHE A 90 -19.03 6.36 -30.53
C PHE A 90 -19.98 7.18 -31.42
N GLY A 91 -20.90 6.47 -32.09
CA GLY A 91 -21.89 7.05 -32.99
C GLY A 91 -22.95 7.89 -32.27
N GLY A 92 -23.45 8.93 -32.93
CA GLY A 92 -24.66 9.63 -32.52
C GLY A 92 -25.91 8.83 -32.90
N LYS A 93 -27.00 9.09 -32.18
CA LYS A 93 -28.27 8.38 -32.38
C LYS A 93 -28.96 8.73 -33.71
N GLU A 94 -28.96 10.02 -34.06
CA GLU A 94 -29.76 10.56 -35.18
C GLU A 94 -29.05 10.49 -36.55
N SER A 95 -27.74 10.20 -36.54
CA SER A 95 -26.86 10.19 -37.71
C SER A 95 -26.59 8.79 -38.27
N GLY A 96 -26.95 7.74 -37.52
CA GLY A 96 -26.74 6.34 -37.90
C GLY A 96 -27.78 5.83 -38.91
N ILE A 97 -27.56 4.60 -39.39
CA ILE A 97 -28.43 3.92 -40.35
C ILE A 97 -29.78 3.55 -39.70
N ALA A 98 -30.87 3.94 -40.34
CA ALA A 98 -32.25 3.60 -39.99
C ALA A 98 -32.90 2.68 -41.06
N ASP A 99 -34.07 2.13 -40.76
CA ASP A 99 -34.83 1.31 -41.71
C ASP A 99 -35.25 2.09 -42.97
N SER A 100 -35.34 3.42 -42.88
CA SER A 100 -35.66 4.32 -44.00
C SER A 100 -34.44 4.73 -44.83
N THR A 101 -33.21 4.40 -44.41
CA THR A 101 -32.00 4.87 -45.08
C THR A 101 -31.85 4.25 -46.46
N THR A 102 -31.71 5.10 -47.48
CA THR A 102 -31.52 4.68 -48.89
C THR A 102 -30.13 5.02 -49.43
N ARG A 103 -29.43 5.96 -48.78
CA ARG A 103 -28.11 6.46 -49.18
C ARG A 103 -27.22 6.53 -47.96
N ILE A 104 -25.96 6.13 -48.10
CA ILE A 104 -24.99 6.10 -46.99
C ILE A 104 -23.70 6.80 -47.36
N VAL A 105 -23.02 7.36 -46.35
CA VAL A 105 -21.65 7.84 -46.44
C VAL A 105 -20.79 6.92 -45.58
N LEU A 106 -19.76 6.31 -46.19
CA LEU A 106 -18.79 5.49 -45.48
C LEU A 106 -17.62 6.34 -45.00
N GLU A 107 -17.30 6.20 -43.72
CA GLU A 107 -16.15 6.82 -43.06
C GLU A 107 -15.09 5.74 -42.79
N ALA A 108 -13.89 5.98 -43.29
CA ALA A 108 -12.67 5.29 -42.89
C ALA A 108 -11.64 6.36 -42.54
N ALA A 109 -11.11 6.31 -41.31
CA ALA A 109 -10.24 7.36 -40.80
C ALA A 109 -9.13 6.80 -39.92
N PHE A 110 -8.07 7.59 -39.77
CA PHE A 110 -7.06 7.40 -38.74
C PHE A 110 -7.20 8.53 -37.72
N PHE A 111 -7.45 8.18 -36.45
CA PHE A 111 -7.50 9.13 -35.36
C PHE A 111 -6.28 8.98 -34.47
N GLN A 112 -5.80 10.12 -33.95
CA GLN A 112 -4.65 10.13 -33.05
C GLN A 112 -4.99 9.37 -31.74
N PRO A 113 -4.20 8.35 -31.34
CA PRO A 113 -4.58 7.43 -30.25
C PRO A 113 -4.82 8.08 -28.88
N VAL A 114 -4.00 9.08 -28.51
CA VAL A 114 -4.11 9.77 -27.22
C VAL A 114 -5.39 10.59 -27.12
N SER A 115 -5.80 11.24 -28.22
CA SER A 115 -7.04 12.02 -28.32
C SER A 115 -8.25 11.11 -28.08
N VAL A 116 -8.31 9.98 -28.79
CA VAL A 116 -9.38 8.99 -28.62
C VAL A 116 -9.41 8.44 -27.20
N ARG A 117 -8.24 8.06 -26.63
CA ARG A 117 -8.15 7.53 -25.26
C ARG A 117 -8.70 8.51 -24.21
N LYS A 118 -8.30 9.79 -24.30
CA LYS A 118 -8.75 10.84 -23.37
C LYS A 118 -10.27 11.02 -23.49
N THR A 119 -10.77 11.11 -24.71
CA THR A 119 -12.20 11.28 -25.00
C THR A 119 -13.03 10.09 -24.49
N ALA A 120 -12.62 8.85 -24.80
CA ALA A 120 -13.30 7.64 -24.34
C ALA A 120 -13.35 7.57 -22.80
N LYS A 121 -12.21 7.83 -22.12
CA LYS A 121 -12.14 7.83 -20.65
C LYS A 121 -12.99 8.94 -20.03
N ARG A 122 -12.98 10.15 -20.59
CA ARG A 122 -13.78 11.30 -20.14
C ARG A 122 -15.27 10.99 -20.14
N HIS A 123 -15.73 10.29 -21.18
CA HIS A 123 -17.13 9.91 -21.36
C HIS A 123 -17.51 8.55 -20.76
N GLY A 124 -16.55 7.84 -20.14
CA GLY A 124 -16.78 6.50 -19.59
C GLY A 124 -17.18 5.47 -20.65
N LEU A 125 -16.70 5.63 -21.89
CA LEU A 125 -17.03 4.77 -23.03
C LEU A 125 -15.90 3.77 -23.31
N SER A 126 -16.27 2.54 -23.64
CA SER A 126 -15.36 1.49 -24.11
C SER A 126 -16.01 0.75 -25.26
N THR A 127 -15.61 1.09 -26.49
CA THR A 127 -16.17 0.53 -27.72
C THR A 127 -15.08 -0.21 -28.49
N ASP A 128 -15.48 -1.09 -29.42
CA ASP A 128 -14.52 -1.76 -30.29
C ASP A 128 -13.69 -0.80 -31.14
N ALA A 129 -14.29 0.32 -31.54
CA ALA A 129 -13.62 1.38 -32.28
C ALA A 129 -12.63 2.14 -31.39
N SER A 130 -13.08 2.60 -30.22
CA SER A 130 -12.23 3.35 -29.29
C SER A 130 -11.05 2.51 -28.83
N PHE A 131 -11.27 1.21 -28.55
CA PHE A 131 -10.24 0.27 -28.15
C PHE A 131 -9.12 0.11 -29.18
N ARG A 132 -9.45 0.12 -30.48
CA ARG A 132 -8.49 0.00 -31.58
C ARG A 132 -7.78 1.31 -31.83
N PHE A 133 -8.53 2.40 -31.98
CA PHE A 133 -7.92 3.71 -32.23
C PHE A 133 -7.03 4.17 -31.07
N GLU A 134 -7.40 3.91 -29.80
CA GLU A 134 -6.54 4.25 -28.65
C GLU A 134 -5.24 3.45 -28.58
N ARG A 135 -5.17 2.31 -29.28
CA ARG A 135 -3.99 1.44 -29.43
C ARG A 135 -3.31 1.61 -30.78
N GLY A 136 -3.77 2.52 -31.62
CA GLY A 136 -3.25 2.69 -32.97
C GLY A 136 -3.86 1.71 -33.98
N VAL A 137 -4.21 2.25 -35.13
CA VAL A 137 -4.68 1.52 -36.32
C VAL A 137 -3.68 1.78 -37.43
N ASP A 138 -3.47 0.79 -38.31
CA ASP A 138 -2.61 0.98 -39.46
C ASP A 138 -3.22 1.99 -40.44
N VAL A 139 -2.52 3.10 -40.64
CA VAL A 139 -2.94 4.17 -41.55
C VAL A 139 -2.89 3.72 -43.01
N ASP A 140 -1.98 2.81 -43.37
CA ASP A 140 -1.83 2.32 -44.74
C ASP A 140 -3.00 1.40 -45.13
N MET A 141 -3.68 0.80 -44.14
CA MET A 141 -4.85 -0.07 -44.34
C MET A 141 -6.17 0.69 -44.52
N VAL A 142 -6.22 1.98 -44.19
CA VAL A 142 -7.48 2.77 -44.22
C VAL A 142 -8.14 2.76 -45.61
N PRO A 143 -7.43 3.05 -46.73
CA PRO A 143 -8.04 3.02 -48.05
C PRO A 143 -8.51 1.61 -48.45
N TYR A 144 -7.72 0.59 -48.13
CA TYR A 144 -8.08 -0.80 -48.44
C TYR A 144 -9.32 -1.25 -47.66
N ALA A 145 -9.42 -0.89 -46.38
CA ALA A 145 -10.57 -1.19 -45.54
C ALA A 145 -11.85 -0.49 -46.04
N LEU A 146 -11.74 0.75 -46.54
CA LEU A 146 -12.85 1.46 -47.16
C LEU A 146 -13.36 0.72 -48.40
N HIS A 147 -12.45 0.37 -49.33
CA HIS A 147 -12.81 -0.38 -50.54
C HIS A 147 -13.42 -1.73 -50.23
N ARG A 148 -12.83 -2.48 -49.28
CA ARG A 148 -13.34 -3.78 -48.84
C ARG A 148 -14.75 -3.67 -48.27
N THR A 149 -15.02 -2.66 -47.45
CA THR A 149 -16.34 -2.42 -46.86
C THR A 149 -17.36 -2.05 -47.92
N ALA A 150 -17.02 -1.13 -48.82
CA ALA A 150 -17.88 -0.72 -49.92
C ALA A 150 -18.23 -1.90 -50.84
N GLN A 151 -17.24 -2.73 -51.18
CA GLN A 151 -17.44 -3.95 -51.96
C GLN A 151 -18.44 -4.90 -51.29
N LEU A 152 -18.24 -5.22 -50.00
CA LEU A 152 -19.12 -6.13 -49.26
C LEU A 152 -20.55 -5.58 -49.17
N ILE A 153 -20.71 -4.27 -48.96
CA ILE A 153 -22.03 -3.64 -48.94
C ILE A 153 -22.72 -3.77 -50.30
N CYS A 154 -22.03 -3.51 -51.41
CA CYS A 154 -22.57 -3.67 -52.76
C CYS A 154 -22.99 -5.13 -53.03
N GLU A 155 -22.11 -6.09 -52.76
CA GLU A 155 -22.37 -7.52 -52.95
C GLU A 155 -23.55 -8.01 -52.11
N ILE A 156 -23.63 -7.57 -50.85
CA ILE A 156 -24.67 -8.04 -49.93
C ILE A 156 -25.97 -7.35 -50.22
N THR A 157 -26.00 -6.01 -50.36
CA THR A 157 -27.25 -5.23 -50.40
C THR A 157 -27.78 -4.99 -51.80
N GLY A 158 -26.92 -5.01 -52.83
CA GLY A 158 -27.23 -4.55 -54.18
C GLY A 158 -27.07 -3.03 -54.36
N ALA A 159 -26.51 -2.33 -53.37
CA ALA A 159 -26.17 -0.91 -53.49
C ALA A 159 -25.16 -0.67 -54.61
N GLN A 160 -25.13 0.57 -55.12
CA GLN A 160 -24.20 1.01 -56.14
C GLN A 160 -23.27 2.09 -55.59
N ILE A 161 -22.01 2.08 -56.04
CA ILE A 161 -21.04 3.11 -55.69
C ILE A 161 -21.43 4.41 -56.40
N ALA A 162 -21.76 5.44 -55.61
CA ALA A 162 -22.22 6.72 -56.13
C ALA A 162 -21.07 7.65 -56.57
N SER A 163 -19.89 7.52 -55.96
CA SER A 163 -18.73 8.38 -56.22
C SER A 163 -17.41 7.69 -55.91
N ASN A 164 -16.30 8.24 -56.42
CA ASN A 164 -14.97 7.86 -55.96
C ASN A 164 -14.74 8.30 -54.50
N PRO A 165 -13.86 7.62 -53.75
CA PRO A 165 -13.46 8.06 -52.42
C PRO A 165 -12.84 9.46 -52.46
N THR A 166 -13.12 10.25 -51.42
CA THR A 166 -12.42 11.51 -51.15
C THR A 166 -11.43 11.26 -50.03
N ASP A 167 -10.14 11.45 -50.30
CA ASP A 167 -9.07 11.26 -49.32
C ASP A 167 -8.48 12.61 -48.89
N PHE A 168 -8.54 12.91 -47.59
CA PHE A 168 -7.98 14.11 -47.00
C PHE A 168 -6.87 13.73 -46.02
N TYR A 169 -5.63 13.70 -46.52
CA TYR A 169 -4.45 13.30 -45.76
C TYR A 169 -3.34 14.36 -45.82
N PRO A 170 -3.53 15.52 -45.14
CA PRO A 170 -2.65 16.68 -45.29
C PRO A 170 -1.24 16.45 -44.74
N ASN A 171 -1.08 15.56 -43.76
CA ASN A 171 0.20 15.22 -43.13
C ASN A 171 0.46 13.71 -43.20
N PRO A 172 0.97 13.18 -44.33
CA PRO A 172 1.26 11.77 -44.49
C PRO A 172 2.25 11.26 -43.44
N VAL A 173 1.87 10.20 -42.72
CA VAL A 173 2.72 9.50 -41.77
C VAL A 173 3.90 8.88 -42.51
N GLN A 174 5.11 9.25 -42.10
CA GLN A 174 6.34 8.67 -42.62
C GLN A 174 6.69 7.41 -41.83
N ARG A 175 7.20 6.38 -42.53
CA ARG A 175 7.72 5.19 -41.87
C ARG A 175 8.88 5.56 -40.94
N ARG A 176 8.86 5.03 -39.72
CA ARG A 176 9.92 5.28 -38.74
C ARG A 176 11.20 4.59 -39.22
N LYS A 177 12.31 5.31 -39.21
CA LYS A 177 13.65 4.78 -39.49
C LYS A 177 14.38 4.49 -38.18
N ILE A 178 14.82 3.26 -37.99
CA ILE A 178 15.56 2.82 -36.79
C ILE A 178 16.90 2.22 -37.21
N GLU A 179 17.97 2.64 -36.54
CA GLU A 179 19.27 1.98 -36.63
C GLU A 179 19.32 0.83 -35.61
N PHE A 180 19.65 -0.37 -36.08
CA PHE A 180 19.83 -1.57 -35.27
C PHE A 180 21.27 -2.05 -35.32
N ARG A 181 21.93 -2.21 -34.17
CA ARG A 181 23.34 -2.64 -34.08
C ARG A 181 23.45 -4.04 -33.49
N PHE A 182 24.15 -4.93 -34.20
CA PHE A 182 24.33 -6.31 -33.76
C PHE A 182 25.03 -6.42 -32.40
N ALA A 183 26.03 -5.56 -32.16
CA ALA A 183 26.77 -5.53 -30.90
C ALA A 183 25.87 -5.16 -29.70
N GLN A 184 24.96 -4.19 -29.87
CA GLN A 184 24.03 -3.79 -28.82
C GLN A 184 23.03 -4.90 -28.50
N CYS A 185 22.52 -5.59 -29.53
CA CYS A 185 21.65 -6.76 -29.37
C CYS A 185 22.37 -7.85 -28.55
N LYS A 186 23.59 -8.23 -28.94
CA LYS A 186 24.40 -9.22 -28.21
C LYS A 186 24.66 -8.80 -26.76
N GLN A 187 25.03 -7.54 -26.54
CA GLN A 187 25.33 -7.02 -25.21
C GLN A 187 24.10 -7.08 -24.29
N LEU A 188 22.93 -6.70 -24.79
CA LEU A 188 21.70 -6.71 -24.01
C LEU A 188 21.21 -8.13 -23.73
N LEU A 189 21.20 -8.98 -24.75
CA LEU A 189 20.72 -10.36 -24.62
C LEU A 189 21.70 -11.26 -23.85
N GLY A 190 22.97 -10.86 -23.75
CA GLY A 190 24.04 -11.72 -23.25
C GLY A 190 24.33 -12.94 -24.13
N HIS A 191 23.74 -12.98 -25.33
CA HIS A 191 23.81 -14.09 -26.27
C HIS A 191 23.85 -13.56 -27.70
N GLU A 192 24.68 -14.18 -28.54
CA GLU A 192 24.81 -13.80 -29.94
C GLU A 192 23.85 -14.61 -30.80
N ILE A 193 22.87 -13.92 -31.38
CA ILE A 193 21.96 -14.49 -32.39
C ILE A 193 22.59 -14.29 -33.77
N PRO A 194 22.65 -15.32 -34.63
CA PRO A 194 23.20 -15.20 -35.98
C PRO A 194 22.50 -14.09 -36.79
N SER A 195 23.27 -13.27 -37.51
CA SER A 195 22.78 -12.12 -38.28
C SER A 195 21.70 -12.51 -39.30
N GLU A 196 21.85 -13.64 -39.99
CA GLU A 196 20.84 -14.15 -40.92
C GLU A 196 19.52 -14.49 -40.24
N THR A 197 19.57 -15.05 -39.03
CA THR A 197 18.35 -15.33 -38.23
C THR A 197 17.67 -14.03 -37.83
N ILE A 198 18.44 -13.02 -37.42
CA ILE A 198 17.91 -11.68 -37.10
C ILE A 198 17.19 -11.10 -38.32
N LYS A 199 17.83 -11.10 -39.49
CA LYS A 199 17.24 -10.57 -40.73
C LYS A 199 15.97 -11.31 -41.13
N GLN A 200 15.96 -12.64 -41.05
CA GLN A 200 14.76 -13.45 -41.33
C GLN A 200 13.59 -13.09 -40.42
N ILE A 201 13.85 -12.91 -39.12
CA ILE A 201 12.83 -12.49 -38.17
C ILE A 201 12.28 -11.11 -38.52
N LEU A 202 13.15 -10.13 -38.77
CA LEU A 202 12.74 -8.76 -39.09
C LEU A 202 11.90 -8.70 -40.36
N VAL A 203 12.32 -9.39 -41.43
CA VAL A 203 11.55 -9.46 -42.68
C VAL A 203 10.21 -10.17 -42.50
N ALA A 204 10.15 -11.23 -41.70
CA ALA A 204 8.89 -11.92 -41.39
C ALA A 204 7.92 -11.07 -40.54
N LEU A 205 8.43 -10.03 -39.88
CA LEU A 205 7.66 -9.03 -39.15
C LEU A 205 7.41 -7.76 -39.97
N ASP A 206 7.58 -7.83 -41.29
CA ASP A 206 7.37 -6.75 -42.27
C ASP A 206 8.28 -5.52 -42.08
N PHE A 207 9.43 -5.67 -41.39
CA PHE A 207 10.46 -4.64 -41.40
C PHE A 207 11.16 -4.64 -42.76
N GLU A 208 11.30 -3.45 -43.33
CA GLU A 208 12.08 -3.24 -44.54
C GLU A 208 13.52 -2.90 -44.16
N ILE A 209 14.50 -3.67 -44.66
CA ILE A 209 15.92 -3.39 -44.47
C ILE A 209 16.36 -2.40 -45.54
N ALA A 210 16.49 -1.14 -45.16
CA ALA A 210 16.86 -0.05 -46.07
C ALA A 210 18.34 -0.08 -46.44
N ALA A 211 19.20 -0.46 -45.50
CA ALA A 211 20.63 -0.65 -45.71
C ALA A 211 21.21 -1.66 -44.71
N GLU A 212 22.27 -2.35 -45.14
CA GLU A 212 22.97 -3.35 -44.34
C GLU A 212 24.48 -3.09 -44.37
N THR A 213 25.12 -3.16 -43.20
CA THR A 213 26.58 -3.23 -43.05
C THR A 213 26.94 -4.40 -42.11
N PRO A 214 28.21 -4.80 -42.01
CA PRO A 214 28.63 -5.82 -41.06
C PRO A 214 28.31 -5.49 -39.58
N GLU A 215 28.12 -4.21 -39.24
CA GLU A 215 27.93 -3.75 -37.87
C GLU A 215 26.46 -3.45 -37.53
N LYS A 216 25.64 -3.09 -38.54
CA LYS A 216 24.28 -2.58 -38.32
C LYS A 216 23.32 -2.77 -39.50
N LEU A 217 22.04 -2.59 -39.19
CA LEU A 217 20.93 -2.52 -40.14
C LEU A 217 20.21 -1.17 -39.99
N ASP A 218 19.92 -0.51 -41.11
CA ASP A 218 18.97 0.60 -41.14
C ASP A 218 17.60 0.03 -41.52
N LEU A 219 16.61 0.19 -40.66
CA LEU A 219 15.29 -0.43 -40.78
C LEU A 219 14.19 0.61 -40.97
N PHE A 220 13.22 0.32 -41.84
CA PHE A 220 11.92 0.98 -41.83
C PHE A 220 10.90 0.10 -41.12
N VAL A 221 10.27 0.67 -40.10
CA VAL A 221 9.23 0.01 -39.30
C VAL A 221 7.90 0.11 -40.05
N PRO A 222 7.12 -1.00 -40.16
CA PRO A 222 5.79 -0.94 -40.75
C PRO A 222 4.84 -0.09 -39.90
N ASN A 223 3.92 0.65 -40.54
CA ASN A 223 3.10 1.65 -39.87
C ASN A 223 2.13 1.07 -38.83
N TYR A 224 1.71 -0.19 -38.97
CA TYR A 224 0.90 -0.89 -37.96
C TYR A 224 1.62 -1.14 -36.63
N ARG A 225 2.96 -1.07 -36.58
CA ARG A 225 3.78 -1.30 -35.38
C ARG A 225 4.00 -0.03 -34.58
N ILE A 226 2.93 0.43 -33.93
CA ILE A 226 2.91 1.66 -33.14
C ILE A 226 3.74 1.61 -31.84
N ASP A 227 4.25 0.44 -31.48
CA ASP A 227 5.03 0.13 -30.29
C ASP A 227 6.55 0.12 -30.53
N VAL A 228 6.99 0.26 -31.79
CA VAL A 228 8.40 0.18 -32.18
C VAL A 228 8.91 1.56 -32.61
N ASP A 229 9.64 2.20 -31.71
CA ASP A 229 10.19 3.56 -31.89
C ASP A 229 11.72 3.63 -31.75
N ARG A 230 12.34 2.61 -31.15
CA ARG A 230 13.77 2.60 -30.80
C ARG A 230 14.40 1.24 -31.13
N GLU A 231 15.73 1.23 -31.17
CA GLU A 231 16.54 0.01 -31.35
C GLU A 231 16.18 -1.09 -30.33
N ILE A 232 15.92 -0.72 -29.07
CA ILE A 232 15.57 -1.68 -28.03
C ILE A 232 14.27 -2.43 -28.30
N ASP A 233 13.30 -1.75 -28.93
CA ASP A 233 12.00 -2.32 -29.28
C ASP A 233 12.19 -3.34 -30.42
N VAL A 234 13.11 -3.07 -31.36
CA VAL A 234 13.53 -4.05 -32.39
C VAL A 234 14.23 -5.26 -31.77
N ILE A 235 15.10 -5.06 -30.77
CA ILE A 235 15.76 -6.17 -30.06
C ILE A 235 14.74 -7.05 -29.34
N GLU A 236 13.72 -6.45 -28.71
CA GLU A 236 12.62 -7.18 -28.08
C GLU A 236 11.87 -8.04 -29.10
N GLU A 237 11.56 -7.50 -30.27
CA GLU A 237 10.91 -8.23 -31.35
C GLU A 237 11.71 -9.44 -31.83
N ILE A 238 13.03 -9.25 -32.00
CA ILE A 238 13.95 -10.33 -32.35
C ILE A 238 13.93 -11.41 -31.27
N LEU A 239 14.05 -11.02 -29.99
CA LEU A 239 14.05 -11.94 -28.87
C LEU A 239 12.71 -12.70 -28.74
N ARG A 240 11.59 -12.01 -28.95
CA ARG A 240 10.24 -12.55 -28.85
C ARG A 240 10.01 -13.67 -29.88
N ILE A 241 10.44 -13.46 -31.13
CA ILE A 241 10.32 -14.48 -32.18
C ILE A 241 11.41 -15.55 -32.07
N TYR A 242 12.64 -15.18 -31.69
CA TYR A 242 13.71 -16.15 -31.46
C TYR A 242 13.35 -17.14 -30.34
N GLY A 243 12.76 -16.60 -29.27
CA GLY A 243 12.27 -17.31 -28.09
C GLY A 243 13.16 -17.06 -26.87
N PHE A 244 12.57 -16.51 -25.80
CA PHE A 244 13.25 -16.21 -24.53
C PHE A 244 13.97 -17.43 -23.95
N ASN A 245 13.36 -18.62 -24.03
CA ASN A 245 13.92 -19.86 -23.49
C ASN A 245 15.15 -20.38 -24.24
N LYS A 246 15.47 -19.82 -25.41
CA LYS A 246 16.70 -20.16 -26.14
C LYS A 246 17.92 -19.38 -25.65
N ILE A 247 17.71 -18.34 -24.84
CA ILE A 247 18.81 -17.59 -24.24
C ILE A 247 19.39 -18.42 -23.09
N PRO A 248 20.66 -18.83 -23.16
CA PRO A 248 21.27 -19.61 -22.10
C PRO A 248 21.42 -18.76 -20.84
N LEU A 249 21.27 -19.40 -19.67
CA LEU A 249 21.62 -18.76 -18.41
C LEU A 249 23.13 -18.51 -18.36
N PRO A 250 23.58 -17.37 -17.81
CA PRO A 250 25.00 -17.09 -17.67
C PRO A 250 25.65 -18.09 -16.70
N GLU A 251 26.81 -18.63 -17.06
CA GLU A 251 27.57 -19.56 -16.21
C GLU A 251 28.22 -18.86 -14.99
N LYS A 252 28.41 -17.53 -15.08
CA LYS A 252 29.06 -16.73 -14.07
C LYS A 252 28.24 -15.49 -13.73
N LEU A 253 28.06 -15.25 -12.43
CA LEU A 253 27.50 -14.02 -11.89
C LEU A 253 28.60 -13.25 -11.15
N ASN A 254 28.84 -12.00 -11.55
CA ASN A 254 29.75 -11.11 -10.83
C ASN A 254 28.91 -10.24 -9.88
N THR A 255 29.22 -10.26 -8.59
CA THR A 255 28.58 -9.40 -7.58
C THR A 255 29.64 -8.63 -6.81
N SER A 256 29.32 -7.37 -6.46
CA SER A 256 30.13 -6.57 -5.54
C SER A 256 29.42 -6.54 -4.19
N LEU A 257 30.08 -7.04 -3.15
CA LEU A 257 29.53 -7.02 -1.80
C LEU A 257 29.65 -5.60 -1.22
N LEU A 258 28.51 -4.96 -0.97
CA LEU A 258 28.44 -3.73 -0.19
C LEU A 258 28.26 -4.08 1.29
N VAL A 259 29.08 -3.48 2.15
CA VAL A 259 28.89 -3.57 3.60
C VAL A 259 27.84 -2.53 3.99
N ALA A 260 26.66 -2.97 4.41
CA ALA A 260 25.61 -2.07 4.89
C ALA A 260 25.92 -1.56 6.30
N ASP A 261 25.46 -0.34 6.59
CA ASP A 261 25.54 0.26 7.92
C ASP A 261 24.71 -0.56 8.94
N LYS A 262 25.20 -0.62 10.17
CA LYS A 262 24.51 -1.28 11.29
C LYS A 262 23.80 -0.24 12.18
N PRO A 263 22.68 -0.60 12.83
CA PRO A 263 22.02 -1.90 12.80
C PRO A 263 21.19 -2.12 11.52
N ASP A 264 21.13 -3.38 11.09
CA ASP A 264 20.20 -3.82 10.06
C ASP A 264 18.78 -3.80 10.65
N LEU A 265 17.97 -2.86 10.18
CA LEU A 265 16.64 -2.59 10.72
C LEU A 265 15.66 -3.75 10.48
N GLU A 266 15.80 -4.46 9.36
CA GLU A 266 14.96 -5.61 9.05
C GLU A 266 15.31 -6.76 10.00
N ARG A 267 16.60 -7.09 10.13
CA ARG A 267 17.05 -8.11 11.09
C ARG A 267 16.65 -7.79 12.52
N LEU A 268 16.67 -6.52 12.90
CA LEU A 268 16.22 -6.11 14.22
C LEU A 268 14.71 -6.36 14.40
N SER A 269 13.88 -6.01 13.41
CA SER A 269 12.45 -6.28 13.48
C SER A 269 12.15 -7.79 13.54
N VAL A 270 12.87 -8.61 12.76
CA VAL A 270 12.78 -10.07 12.82
C VAL A 270 13.13 -10.60 14.21
N ALA A 271 14.25 -10.15 14.79
CA ALA A 271 14.66 -10.58 16.12
C ALA A 271 13.64 -10.21 17.21
N VAL A 272 12.97 -9.05 17.07
CA VAL A 272 11.87 -8.65 17.97
C VAL A 272 10.63 -9.51 17.74
N SER A 273 10.24 -9.76 16.48
CA SER A 273 9.12 -10.67 16.15
C SER A 273 9.33 -12.08 16.68
N GLU A 274 10.54 -12.63 16.57
CA GLU A 274 10.89 -13.96 17.11
C GLU A 274 10.77 -13.98 18.63
N MET A 275 11.26 -12.94 19.31
CA MET A 275 11.15 -12.81 20.77
C MET A 275 9.68 -12.74 21.22
N LEU A 276 8.86 -11.93 20.56
CA LEU A 276 7.43 -11.80 20.87
C LEU A 276 6.67 -13.10 20.57
N SER A 277 7.00 -13.78 19.47
CA SER A 277 6.49 -15.12 19.18
C SER A 277 6.83 -16.12 20.30
N GLY A 278 8.05 -16.02 20.87
CA GLY A 278 8.45 -16.78 22.06
C GLY A 278 7.62 -16.48 23.31
N PHE A 279 7.07 -15.27 23.44
CA PHE A 279 6.09 -14.93 24.49
C PHE A 279 4.64 -15.37 24.16
N GLY A 280 4.44 -16.00 22.99
CA GLY A 280 3.17 -16.50 22.51
C GLY A 280 2.34 -15.45 21.76
N PHE A 281 2.95 -14.39 21.23
CA PHE A 281 2.25 -13.46 20.34
C PHE A 281 2.04 -14.05 18.95
N HIS A 282 0.89 -13.74 18.36
CA HIS A 282 0.61 -13.94 16.95
C HIS A 282 0.70 -12.60 16.22
N GLU A 283 1.40 -12.59 15.09
CA GLU A 283 1.44 -11.41 14.23
C GLU A 283 0.11 -11.25 13.49
N MET A 284 -0.43 -10.03 13.51
CA MET A 284 -1.57 -9.61 12.71
C MET A 284 -1.15 -8.52 11.73
N MET A 285 -1.85 -8.42 10.61
CA MET A 285 -1.61 -7.40 9.59
C MET A 285 -2.95 -6.82 9.14
N ASN A 286 -3.24 -5.59 9.58
CA ASN A 286 -4.47 -4.91 9.24
C ASN A 286 -4.28 -3.98 8.03
N ASN A 287 -5.38 -3.64 7.36
CA ASN A 287 -5.36 -2.72 6.22
C ASN A 287 -4.90 -1.32 6.70
N SER A 288 -4.05 -0.61 5.95
CA SER A 288 -3.72 0.78 6.28
C SER A 288 -4.92 1.73 6.15
N LEU A 289 -5.97 1.34 5.40
CA LEU A 289 -7.22 2.08 5.25
C LEU A 289 -8.23 1.72 6.33
N THR A 290 -8.95 2.72 6.81
CA THR A 290 -9.95 2.61 7.87
C THR A 290 -11.08 3.63 7.70
N SER A 291 -12.05 3.59 8.60
CA SER A 291 -13.22 4.44 8.58
C SER A 291 -12.94 5.79 9.26
N PRO A 292 -13.33 6.92 8.65
CA PRO A 292 -13.29 8.22 9.31
C PRO A 292 -14.23 8.29 10.51
N GLY A 293 -15.25 7.42 10.57
CA GLY A 293 -16.23 7.36 11.66
C GLY A 293 -15.63 7.02 13.03
N TYR A 294 -14.39 6.52 13.10
CA TYR A 294 -13.69 6.35 14.38
C TYR A 294 -13.35 7.68 15.06
N VAL A 295 -13.11 8.73 14.28
CA VAL A 295 -12.82 10.06 14.83
C VAL A 295 -14.03 10.63 15.55
N GLU A 296 -15.25 10.44 15.03
CA GLU A 296 -16.45 10.94 15.71
C GLU A 296 -16.78 10.16 16.99
N LYS A 297 -16.55 8.84 16.98
CA LYS A 297 -16.97 7.93 18.05
C LYS A 297 -15.95 7.81 19.17
N LEU A 298 -14.66 7.90 18.83
CA LEU A 298 -13.51 7.63 19.71
C LEU A 298 -12.39 8.66 19.51
N GLY A 299 -12.74 9.82 18.93
CA GLY A 299 -11.82 10.94 18.72
C GLY A 299 -11.22 11.44 20.02
N GLY A 300 -10.08 12.12 19.88
CA GLY A 300 -9.30 12.55 21.03
C GLY A 300 -7.83 12.75 20.66
N ALA A 301 -6.95 12.60 21.64
CA ALA A 301 -5.49 12.70 21.41
C ALA A 301 -4.94 11.66 20.40
N HIS A 302 -5.67 10.56 20.16
CA HIS A 302 -5.23 9.45 19.30
C HIS A 302 -5.77 9.51 17.87
N LEU A 303 -6.86 10.25 17.62
CA LEU A 303 -7.50 10.41 16.32
C LEU A 303 -7.95 11.86 16.16
N ILE A 304 -7.27 12.59 15.27
CA ILE A 304 -7.53 14.01 15.05
C ILE A 304 -8.13 14.20 13.64
N ALA A 305 -9.36 14.69 13.57
CA ALA A 305 -10.10 14.83 12.30
C ALA A 305 -9.31 15.62 11.24
N THR A 306 -8.69 16.73 11.66
CA THR A 306 -7.91 17.62 10.79
C THR A 306 -6.59 17.02 10.31
N GLU A 307 -6.16 15.89 10.89
CA GLU A 307 -4.94 15.18 10.50
C GLU A 307 -5.22 13.96 9.60
N ASN A 308 -6.47 13.70 9.22
CA ASN A 308 -6.82 12.58 8.36
C ASN A 308 -6.16 12.69 6.97
N VAL A 309 -5.67 11.55 6.46
CA VAL A 309 -5.29 11.38 5.06
C VAL A 309 -6.44 10.70 4.33
N GLU A 310 -7.21 11.48 3.56
CA GLU A 310 -8.40 11.00 2.85
C GLU A 310 -8.07 10.47 1.45
N LEU A 311 -8.77 9.41 1.03
CA LEU A 311 -8.73 8.95 -0.35
C LEU A 311 -9.68 9.76 -1.23
N LEU A 312 -9.23 10.12 -2.43
CA LEU A 312 -10.06 10.84 -3.41
C LEU A 312 -11.18 9.96 -4.01
N ASN A 313 -10.95 8.65 -4.10
CA ASN A 313 -11.85 7.69 -4.73
C ASN A 313 -11.89 6.37 -3.93
N PRO A 314 -12.37 6.40 -2.68
CA PRO A 314 -12.37 5.21 -1.83
C PRO A 314 -13.35 4.16 -2.37
N LEU A 315 -12.99 2.88 -2.21
CA LEU A 315 -13.86 1.77 -2.59
C LEU A 315 -15.13 1.71 -1.72
N SER A 316 -15.03 2.14 -0.45
CA SER A 316 -16.15 2.27 0.48
C SER A 316 -15.82 3.28 1.59
N GLN A 317 -16.82 3.71 2.36
CA GLN A 317 -16.63 4.66 3.46
C GLN A 317 -15.85 4.07 4.63
N GLU A 318 -15.86 2.75 4.79
CA GLU A 318 -15.06 2.02 5.78
C GLU A 318 -13.57 2.02 5.46
N LEU A 319 -13.19 2.41 4.23
CA LEU A 319 -11.80 2.45 3.74
C LEU A 319 -11.45 3.85 3.21
N ALA A 320 -12.09 4.90 3.72
CA ALA A 320 -11.97 6.26 3.18
C ALA A 320 -10.75 7.04 3.67
N VAL A 321 -10.14 6.65 4.79
CA VAL A 321 -8.97 7.35 5.36
C VAL A 321 -7.84 6.40 5.72
N MET A 322 -6.61 6.88 5.72
CA MET A 322 -5.47 6.12 6.26
C MET A 322 -5.48 6.16 7.80
N ARG A 323 -5.09 5.05 8.44
CA ARG A 323 -5.08 4.92 9.90
C ARG A 323 -4.06 5.84 10.57
N GLN A 324 -4.50 6.58 11.60
CA GLN A 324 -3.61 7.37 12.47
C GLN A 324 -3.08 6.55 13.67
N SER A 325 -3.69 5.40 13.96
CA SER A 325 -3.30 4.49 15.04
C SER A 325 -3.58 3.04 14.65
N LEU A 326 -2.72 2.12 15.09
CA LEU A 326 -2.93 0.68 14.92
C LEU A 326 -4.00 0.13 15.88
N ILE A 327 -4.26 0.83 17.00
CA ILE A 327 -5.05 0.30 18.11
C ILE A 327 -6.47 -0.05 17.68
N PHE A 328 -7.13 0.81 16.90
CA PHE A 328 -8.54 0.64 16.53
C PHE A 328 -8.80 -0.64 15.73
N GLN A 329 -7.98 -0.91 14.72
CA GLN A 329 -8.06 -2.15 13.94
C GLN A 329 -7.60 -3.37 14.75
N GLY A 330 -6.66 -3.17 15.68
CA GLY A 330 -6.33 -4.17 16.68
C GLY A 330 -7.55 -4.55 17.55
N LEU A 331 -8.38 -3.58 17.95
CA LEU A 331 -9.62 -3.84 18.68
C LEU A 331 -10.69 -4.50 17.82
N GLU A 332 -10.80 -4.16 16.54
CA GLU A 332 -11.63 -4.92 15.58
C GLU A 332 -11.20 -6.39 15.53
N THR A 333 -9.89 -6.65 15.52
CA THR A 333 -9.32 -8.01 15.49
C THR A 333 -9.63 -8.78 16.78
N VAL A 334 -9.52 -8.12 17.94
CA VAL A 334 -9.93 -8.70 19.23
C VAL A 334 -11.42 -9.05 19.22
N ALA A 335 -12.29 -8.12 18.80
CA ALA A 335 -13.72 -8.35 18.71
C ALA A 335 -14.08 -9.48 17.73
N HIS A 336 -13.42 -9.53 16.58
CA HIS A 336 -13.60 -10.56 15.56
C HIS A 336 -13.35 -11.97 16.10
N ASN A 337 -12.25 -12.15 16.85
CA ASN A 337 -11.85 -13.42 17.44
C ASN A 337 -12.71 -13.79 18.65
N GLN A 338 -13.04 -12.82 19.52
CA GLN A 338 -13.98 -13.02 20.63
C GLN A 338 -15.33 -13.54 20.13
N ASN A 339 -15.86 -12.96 19.04
CA ASN A 339 -17.13 -13.38 18.43
C ASN A 339 -17.06 -14.78 17.79
N ARG A 340 -15.85 -15.33 17.62
CA ARG A 340 -15.56 -16.70 17.16
C ARG A 340 -15.08 -17.60 18.30
N GLN A 341 -15.44 -17.25 19.53
CA GLN A 341 -15.16 -18.04 20.73
C GLN A 341 -13.67 -18.18 21.06
N ASN A 342 -12.83 -17.25 20.57
CA ASN A 342 -11.40 -17.15 20.89
C ASN A 342 -11.11 -15.85 21.66
N PRO A 343 -11.40 -15.80 22.98
CA PRO A 343 -11.30 -14.56 23.78
C PRO A 343 -9.90 -14.32 24.38
N ASP A 344 -9.00 -15.30 24.32
CA ASP A 344 -7.65 -15.25 24.89
C ASP A 344 -6.66 -14.98 23.76
N LEU A 345 -6.09 -13.77 23.72
CA LEU A 345 -5.29 -13.30 22.59
C LEU A 345 -4.04 -12.58 23.05
N LYS A 346 -2.93 -12.84 22.35
CA LYS A 346 -1.70 -12.05 22.36
C LYS A 346 -1.37 -11.72 20.91
N LEU A 347 -1.55 -10.46 20.53
CA LEU A 347 -1.44 -10.03 19.13
C LEU A 347 -0.38 -8.94 19.00
N MET A 348 0.41 -8.99 17.93
CA MET A 348 1.38 -7.96 17.60
C MET A 348 1.21 -7.49 16.17
N GLU A 349 1.50 -6.23 15.88
CA GLU A 349 1.54 -5.69 14.52
C GLU A 349 2.68 -4.69 14.38
N PHE A 350 3.55 -4.91 13.39
CA PHE A 350 4.37 -3.85 12.82
C PHE A 350 3.59 -3.15 11.72
N GLY A 351 3.32 -1.86 11.89
CA GLY A 351 2.49 -1.12 10.96
C GLY A 351 2.88 0.34 10.84
N LYS A 352 2.45 0.97 9.75
CA LYS A 352 2.61 2.41 9.56
C LYS A 352 1.32 3.13 9.92
N VAL A 353 1.47 4.30 10.52
CA VAL A 353 0.40 5.26 10.75
C VAL A 353 0.67 6.53 9.95
N TYR A 354 -0.40 7.22 9.58
CA TYR A 354 -0.37 8.31 8.61
C TYR A 354 -1.12 9.51 9.16
N LYS A 355 -0.59 10.70 8.93
CA LYS A 355 -1.24 11.95 9.30
C LYS A 355 -0.86 13.11 8.39
N VAL A 356 -1.73 14.10 8.28
CA VAL A 356 -1.44 15.40 7.68
C VAL A 356 -1.09 16.39 8.78
N VAL A 357 0.11 16.97 8.74
CA VAL A 357 0.53 18.01 9.69
C VAL A 357 1.09 19.17 8.88
N ALA A 358 0.52 20.36 9.03
CA ALA A 358 0.93 21.56 8.30
C ALA A 358 0.98 21.35 6.76
N ASN A 359 -0.05 20.70 6.20
CA ASN A 359 -0.16 20.31 4.78
C ASN A 359 0.91 19.32 4.28
N GLU A 360 1.65 18.68 5.17
CA GLU A 360 2.60 17.62 4.81
C GLU A 360 2.11 16.26 5.32
N TYR A 361 2.25 15.24 4.48
CA TYR A 361 1.99 13.86 4.85
C TYR A 361 3.16 13.31 5.67
N LYS A 362 2.86 12.81 6.85
CA LYS A 362 3.82 12.14 7.73
C LYS A 362 3.45 10.68 7.90
N GLU A 363 4.48 9.85 7.88
CA GLU A 363 4.40 8.42 8.12
C GLU A 363 5.28 8.07 9.31
N ASN A 364 4.81 7.17 10.18
CA ASN A 364 5.59 6.66 11.31
C ASN A 364 5.35 5.16 11.48
N LYS A 365 6.42 4.39 11.65
CA LYS A 365 6.33 2.96 11.94
C LYS A 365 6.08 2.75 13.44
N ARG A 366 5.14 1.87 13.74
CA ARG A 366 4.69 1.49 15.09
C ARG A 366 4.86 0.00 15.30
N LEU A 367 5.03 -0.39 16.54
CA LEU A 367 4.86 -1.75 17.03
C LEU A 367 3.71 -1.74 18.05
N LEU A 368 2.59 -2.34 17.67
CA LEU A 368 1.44 -2.55 18.55
C LEU A 368 1.53 -3.92 19.20
N LEU A 369 1.31 -4.00 20.51
CA LEU A 369 1.11 -5.23 21.26
C LEU A 369 -0.26 -5.17 21.96
N LEU A 370 -1.04 -6.24 21.85
CA LEU A 370 -2.34 -6.41 22.51
C LEU A 370 -2.38 -7.72 23.29
N VAL A 371 -2.88 -7.67 24.51
CA VAL A 371 -3.07 -8.85 25.36
C VAL A 371 -4.45 -8.80 26.01
N THR A 372 -5.20 -9.90 25.93
CA THR A 372 -6.52 -10.04 26.58
C THR A 372 -6.81 -11.50 26.95
N GLY A 373 -7.71 -11.71 27.91
CA GLY A 373 -8.15 -13.03 28.34
C GLY A 373 -7.18 -13.69 29.34
N ARG A 374 -7.01 -15.00 29.26
CA ARG A 374 -6.17 -15.82 30.16
C ARG A 374 -4.68 -15.61 29.91
N LYS A 375 -3.88 -15.64 30.99
CA LYS A 375 -2.42 -15.46 30.94
C LYS A 375 -1.72 -16.64 30.26
N LEU A 376 -2.21 -17.84 30.55
CA LEU A 376 -1.76 -19.10 29.98
C LEU A 376 -2.96 -19.88 29.44
N PRO A 377 -2.77 -20.70 28.39
CA PRO A 377 -3.79 -21.64 27.95
C PRO A 377 -4.19 -22.60 29.07
N GLU A 378 -5.42 -23.10 29.00
CA GLU A 378 -5.91 -24.09 29.96
C GLU A 378 -5.15 -25.42 29.82
N THR A 379 -4.48 -25.80 30.89
CA THR A 379 -3.76 -27.07 31.03
C THR A 379 -3.96 -27.62 32.43
N TRP A 380 -3.66 -28.91 32.63
CA TRP A 380 -3.81 -29.57 33.93
C TRP A 380 -2.97 -28.94 35.07
N ASN A 381 -1.95 -28.14 34.73
CA ASN A 381 -1.00 -27.54 35.67
C ASN A 381 -0.92 -26.01 35.58
N SER A 382 -1.87 -25.36 34.89
CA SER A 382 -1.96 -23.90 34.82
C SER A 382 -3.03 -23.38 35.76
N SER A 383 -2.72 -22.32 36.51
CA SER A 383 -3.75 -21.51 37.16
C SER A 383 -4.62 -20.81 36.11
N ASN A 384 -5.91 -20.62 36.41
CA ASN A 384 -6.86 -19.92 35.54
C ASN A 384 -6.72 -18.38 35.67
N ASP A 385 -5.47 -17.90 35.73
CA ASP A 385 -5.17 -16.50 35.96
C ASP A 385 -5.44 -15.67 34.70
N LYS A 386 -6.12 -14.54 34.89
CA LYS A 386 -6.32 -13.56 33.82
C LYS A 386 -5.03 -12.78 33.56
N THR A 387 -4.88 -12.34 32.32
CA THR A 387 -3.89 -11.33 31.97
C THR A 387 -4.18 -10.04 32.74
N THR A 388 -3.11 -9.34 33.11
CA THR A 388 -3.18 -8.06 33.81
C THR A 388 -2.26 -7.07 33.10
N PHE A 389 -2.37 -5.79 33.46
CA PHE A 389 -1.45 -4.76 33.01
C PHE A 389 0.02 -5.15 33.20
N TYR A 390 0.35 -5.74 34.35
CA TYR A 390 1.72 -6.19 34.66
C TYR A 390 2.22 -7.34 33.79
N THR A 391 1.30 -8.13 33.18
CA THR A 391 1.68 -9.14 32.20
C THR A 391 2.27 -8.48 30.96
N LEU A 392 1.58 -7.50 30.39
CA LEU A 392 2.08 -6.75 29.24
C LEU A 392 3.29 -5.89 29.59
N LYS A 393 3.29 -5.25 30.78
CA LYS A 393 4.43 -4.45 31.25
C LYS A 393 5.71 -5.29 31.31
N GLY A 394 5.65 -6.50 31.86
CA GLY A 394 6.81 -7.40 31.89
C GLY A 394 7.34 -7.76 30.50
N ILE A 395 6.46 -7.96 29.52
CA ILE A 395 6.85 -8.23 28.12
C ILE A 395 7.51 -6.99 27.50
N VAL A 396 6.93 -5.80 27.68
CA VAL A 396 7.50 -4.54 27.17
C VAL A 396 8.84 -4.22 27.82
N THR A 397 8.98 -4.41 29.14
CA THR A 397 10.26 -4.27 29.83
C THR A 397 11.29 -5.25 29.27
N SER A 398 10.93 -6.52 29.06
CA SER A 398 11.82 -7.51 28.45
C SER A 398 12.26 -7.11 27.04
N LEU A 399 11.35 -6.57 26.22
CA LEU A 399 11.66 -6.05 24.90
C LEU A 399 12.65 -4.88 24.98
N LEU A 400 12.41 -3.92 25.87
CA LEU A 400 13.31 -2.79 26.09
C LEU A 400 14.69 -3.23 26.63
N ASP A 401 14.73 -4.26 27.48
CA ASP A 401 15.98 -4.89 27.92
C ASP A 401 16.74 -5.51 26.74
N ARG A 402 16.05 -6.25 25.87
CA ARG A 402 16.65 -6.85 24.66
C ARG A 402 17.23 -5.81 23.71
N LEU A 403 16.60 -4.64 23.63
CA LEU A 403 17.07 -3.49 22.86
C LEU A 403 18.15 -2.67 23.60
N GLY A 404 18.45 -2.99 24.86
CA GLY A 404 19.41 -2.25 25.69
C GLY A 404 18.94 -0.84 26.08
N LEU A 405 17.63 -0.62 26.10
CA LEU A 405 17.00 0.68 26.37
C LEU A 405 16.35 0.78 27.76
N SER A 406 16.14 -0.34 28.46
CA SER A 406 15.38 -0.37 29.72
C SER A 406 15.85 0.63 30.78
N GLN A 407 17.17 0.80 30.94
CA GLN A 407 17.75 1.75 31.91
C GLN A 407 17.67 3.22 31.47
N LEU A 408 17.31 3.48 30.21
CA LEU A 408 17.18 4.82 29.63
C LEU A 408 15.72 5.29 29.56
N VAL A 409 14.78 4.39 29.80
CA VAL A 409 13.35 4.66 29.67
C VAL A 409 12.84 5.33 30.95
N ASN A 410 12.21 6.49 30.77
CA ASN A 410 11.42 7.16 31.80
C ASN A 410 9.95 6.82 31.59
N GLU A 411 9.29 6.43 32.67
CA GLU A 411 7.85 6.19 32.72
C GLU A 411 7.17 7.38 33.39
N VAL A 412 6.17 7.94 32.73
CA VAL A 412 5.31 8.99 33.29
C VAL A 412 3.88 8.47 33.25
N ALA A 413 3.16 8.56 34.37
CA ALA A 413 1.76 8.17 34.41
C ALA A 413 0.98 8.92 33.33
N LEU A 414 0.12 8.20 32.60
CA LEU A 414 -0.76 8.84 31.64
C LEU A 414 -1.83 9.62 32.39
N GLU A 415 -2.10 10.84 31.95
CA GLU A 415 -3.40 11.44 32.22
C GLU A 415 -4.44 10.58 31.50
N THR A 416 -5.56 10.26 32.16
CA THR A 416 -6.63 9.44 31.58
C THR A 416 -7.00 9.99 30.19
N THR A 417 -6.84 9.16 29.15
CA THR A 417 -7.12 9.58 27.76
C THR A 417 -8.45 9.04 27.27
N ASP A 418 -8.90 9.52 26.11
CA ASP A 418 -10.13 9.07 25.45
C ASP A 418 -10.09 7.59 25.04
N LEU A 419 -8.90 6.95 25.03
CA LEU A 419 -8.71 5.56 24.61
C LEU A 419 -8.22 4.66 25.75
N LEU A 420 -7.24 5.13 26.54
CA LEU A 420 -6.64 4.39 27.64
C LEU A 420 -7.18 4.88 28.97
N GLN A 421 -7.67 3.95 29.79
CA GLN A 421 -8.17 4.27 31.13
C GLN A 421 -7.06 4.72 32.07
N ASP A 422 -5.90 4.08 31.97
CA ASP A 422 -4.68 4.40 32.73
C ASP A 422 -3.48 3.70 32.06
N GLY A 423 -2.27 4.07 32.48
CA GLY A 423 -1.03 3.48 31.99
C GLY A 423 0.17 4.41 32.14
N PHE A 424 1.21 4.17 31.32
CA PHE A 424 2.41 4.98 31.28
C PHE A 424 2.76 5.42 29.86
N SER A 425 3.14 6.69 29.73
CA SER A 425 3.92 7.16 28.59
C SER A 425 5.37 6.76 28.80
N LEU A 426 6.00 6.24 27.75
CA LEU A 426 7.39 5.82 27.74
C LEU A 426 8.21 6.84 26.94
N SER A 427 9.33 7.27 27.50
CA SER A 427 10.24 8.21 26.82
C SER A 427 11.70 7.84 27.04
N VAL A 428 12.54 8.12 26.06
CA VAL A 428 13.99 8.10 26.21
C VAL A 428 14.48 9.55 26.12
N LEU A 429 15.12 10.04 27.18
CA LEU A 429 15.38 11.47 27.38
C LEU A 429 14.08 12.29 27.32
N LYS A 430 13.87 13.08 26.27
CA LYS A 430 12.64 13.87 26.02
C LYS A 430 11.82 13.34 24.83
N GLN A 431 12.31 12.29 24.16
CA GLN A 431 11.64 11.72 23.00
C GLN A 431 10.65 10.65 23.48
N SER A 432 9.36 10.81 23.14
CA SER A 432 8.38 9.75 23.36
C SER A 432 8.72 8.55 22.48
N ILE A 433 8.67 7.36 23.08
CA ILE A 433 8.88 6.06 22.40
C ILE A 433 7.61 5.20 22.41
N GLY A 434 6.50 5.74 22.91
CA GLY A 434 5.21 5.05 22.94
C GLY A 434 4.50 5.11 24.29
N SER A 435 3.47 4.29 24.43
CA SER A 435 2.69 4.18 25.65
C SER A 435 2.24 2.74 25.92
N ILE A 436 1.96 2.44 27.18
CA ILE A 436 1.41 1.16 27.62
C ILE A 436 0.26 1.41 28.59
N GLY A 437 -0.87 0.71 28.43
CA GLY A 437 -2.05 0.90 29.28
C GLY A 437 -3.13 -0.14 29.05
N TRP A 438 -4.36 0.16 29.47
CA TRP A 438 -5.54 -0.65 29.16
C TRP A 438 -6.69 0.17 28.59
N ILE A 439 -7.44 -0.45 27.68
CA ILE A 439 -8.54 0.19 26.97
C ILE A 439 -9.68 0.54 27.94
N ASN A 440 -10.18 1.76 27.86
CA ASN A 440 -11.30 2.20 28.67
C ASN A 440 -12.63 1.50 28.32
N ASN A 441 -13.59 1.56 29.24
CA ASN A 441 -14.88 0.87 29.07
C ASN A 441 -15.71 1.42 27.90
N ALA A 442 -15.60 2.71 27.58
CA ALA A 442 -16.30 3.32 26.45
C ALA A 442 -15.85 2.72 25.11
N SER A 443 -14.54 2.64 24.90
CA SER A 443 -13.93 2.04 23.72
C SER A 443 -14.24 0.55 23.63
N LYS A 444 -14.09 -0.22 24.74
CA LYS A 444 -14.48 -1.64 24.76
C LYS A 444 -15.94 -1.85 24.35
N LYS A 445 -16.85 -1.01 24.87
CA LYS A 445 -18.29 -1.07 24.52
C LYS A 445 -18.52 -0.76 23.05
N GLN A 446 -17.81 0.22 22.48
CA GLN A 446 -17.92 0.60 21.07
C GLN A 446 -17.57 -0.56 20.13
N PHE A 447 -16.58 -1.40 20.49
CA PHE A 447 -16.17 -2.58 19.73
C PHE A 447 -16.88 -3.88 20.17
N GLY A 448 -17.75 -3.84 21.18
CA GLY A 448 -18.41 -5.04 21.73
C GLY A 448 -17.46 -6.01 22.45
N ILE A 449 -16.33 -5.51 22.96
CA ILE A 449 -15.32 -6.31 23.67
C ILE A 449 -15.73 -6.45 25.14
N LYS A 450 -15.67 -7.69 25.65
CA LYS A 450 -16.09 -8.05 27.02
C LYS A 450 -14.92 -8.09 28.01
N ASN A 451 -13.79 -8.62 27.58
CA ASN A 451 -12.59 -8.74 28.40
C ASN A 451 -11.83 -7.42 28.48
N ASP A 452 -11.01 -7.26 29.52
CA ASP A 452 -10.01 -6.19 29.53
C ASP A 452 -8.97 -6.41 28.44
N VAL A 453 -8.54 -5.33 27.79
CA VAL A 453 -7.54 -5.36 26.73
C VAL A 453 -6.40 -4.43 27.14
N PHE A 454 -5.21 -5.00 27.27
CA PHE A 454 -3.98 -4.30 27.58
C PHE A 454 -3.22 -4.03 26.29
N VAL A 455 -2.72 -2.81 26.14
CA VAL A 455 -2.13 -2.32 24.89
C VAL A 455 -0.78 -1.68 25.14
N ALA A 456 0.19 -1.95 24.26
CA ALA A 456 1.41 -1.16 24.14
C ALA A 456 1.51 -0.68 22.69
N ASP A 457 1.46 0.62 22.48
CA ASP A 457 1.66 1.25 21.17
C ASP A 457 3.02 1.96 21.20
N LEU A 458 4.02 1.31 20.59
CA LEU A 458 5.41 1.72 20.62
C LEU A 458 5.79 2.40 19.31
N ASP A 459 6.47 3.54 19.41
CA ASP A 459 7.05 4.25 18.27
C ASP A 459 8.31 3.52 17.81
N TRP A 460 8.20 2.74 16.75
CA TRP A 460 9.31 1.90 16.29
C TRP A 460 10.46 2.74 15.74
N ASP A 461 10.15 3.83 15.05
CA ASP A 461 11.18 4.73 14.53
C ASP A 461 11.92 5.44 15.68
N ALA A 462 11.20 5.89 16.71
CA ALA A 462 11.83 6.51 17.88
C ALA A 462 12.63 5.50 18.71
N LEU A 463 12.18 4.25 18.81
CA LEU A 463 12.94 3.16 19.43
C LEU A 463 14.26 2.94 18.68
N ILE A 464 14.23 2.79 17.35
CA ILE A 464 15.43 2.66 16.52
C ILE A 464 16.37 3.86 16.72
N ALA A 465 15.82 5.08 16.67
CA ALA A 465 16.61 6.30 16.85
C ALA A 465 17.27 6.37 18.24
N SER A 466 16.70 5.71 19.25
CA SER A 466 17.21 5.65 20.62
C SER A 466 18.34 4.62 20.80
N LEU A 467 18.47 3.62 19.91
CA LEU A 467 19.51 2.58 20.03
C LEU A 467 20.94 3.15 20.05
N LYS A 468 21.17 4.29 19.39
CA LYS A 468 22.47 4.98 19.41
C LYS A 468 22.90 5.47 20.80
N LEU A 469 21.95 5.58 21.74
CA LEU A 469 22.22 5.96 23.12
C LEU A 469 22.63 4.77 23.98
N SER A 470 22.26 3.56 23.56
CA SER A 470 22.67 2.33 24.24
C SER A 470 24.13 2.02 23.91
N LYS A 471 24.98 1.95 24.94
CA LYS A 471 26.39 1.60 24.80
C LYS A 471 26.69 0.34 25.60
N THR A 472 27.01 -0.74 24.90
CA THR A 472 27.53 -1.94 25.54
C THR A 472 28.97 -1.69 26.00
N GLN A 473 29.20 -1.75 27.31
CA GLN A 473 30.54 -1.65 27.90
C GLN A 473 30.86 -2.96 28.61
N ALA A 474 32.01 -3.56 28.29
CA ALA A 474 32.54 -4.67 29.06
C ALA A 474 33.02 -4.15 30.42
N LYS A 475 32.66 -4.84 31.50
CA LYS A 475 33.13 -4.58 32.86
C LYS A 475 33.63 -5.89 33.45
N GLU A 476 34.65 -5.83 34.31
CA GLU A 476 35.08 -6.99 35.08
C GLU A 476 33.93 -7.47 35.99
N LEU A 477 33.81 -8.78 36.14
CA LEU A 477 32.86 -9.37 37.07
C LEU A 477 33.30 -9.08 38.52
N PRO A 478 32.38 -8.79 39.44
CA PRO A 478 32.72 -8.64 40.86
C PRO A 478 33.45 -9.87 41.39
N LYS A 479 34.53 -9.68 42.15
CA LYS A 479 35.33 -10.75 42.78
C LYS A 479 34.77 -11.18 44.15
N THR A 480 33.64 -10.61 44.54
CA THR A 480 33.06 -10.64 45.89
C THR A 480 31.61 -11.13 45.82
N PHE A 481 31.00 -11.39 46.98
CA PHE A 481 29.58 -11.75 47.08
C PHE A 481 28.72 -10.55 47.46
N ALA A 482 27.49 -10.53 46.96
CA ALA A 482 26.49 -9.52 47.32
C ALA A 482 25.84 -9.83 48.68
N VAL A 483 25.51 -8.79 49.43
CA VAL A 483 24.79 -8.85 50.71
C VAL A 483 23.39 -8.27 50.51
N ARG A 484 22.36 -9.00 50.95
CA ARG A 484 20.97 -8.54 50.91
C ARG A 484 20.49 -8.14 52.31
N ARG A 485 19.78 -7.01 52.39
CA ARG A 485 19.07 -6.54 53.59
C ARG A 485 17.68 -6.10 53.20
N ASP A 486 16.70 -6.36 54.06
CA ASP A 486 15.30 -6.09 53.75
C ASP A 486 14.71 -5.13 54.79
N PHE A 487 13.81 -4.25 54.34
CA PHE A 487 12.94 -3.45 55.19
C PHE A 487 11.48 -3.82 54.96
N SER A 488 10.71 -3.90 56.05
CA SER A 488 9.26 -3.83 56.01
C SER A 488 8.83 -2.41 56.37
N LEU A 489 8.38 -1.65 55.38
CA LEU A 489 8.08 -0.23 55.49
C LEU A 489 6.57 -0.01 55.56
N LEU A 490 6.08 0.63 56.61
CA LEU A 490 4.72 1.15 56.70
C LEU A 490 4.71 2.59 56.16
N LEU A 491 3.90 2.83 55.13
CA LEU A 491 3.91 4.05 54.33
C LEU A 491 2.47 4.51 54.05
N ASP A 492 2.29 5.79 53.73
CA ASP A 492 1.01 6.26 53.20
C ASP A 492 0.71 5.62 51.83
N GLU A 493 -0.57 5.37 51.56
CA GLU A 493 -1.04 4.66 50.35
C GLU A 493 -0.59 5.33 49.04
N GLN A 494 -0.39 6.65 49.05
CA GLN A 494 0.04 7.42 47.88
C GLN A 494 1.54 7.28 47.56
N VAL A 495 2.37 6.80 48.50
CA VAL A 495 3.83 6.69 48.29
C VAL A 495 4.12 5.60 47.26
N THR A 496 4.74 5.95 46.14
CA THR A 496 5.12 4.97 45.11
C THR A 496 6.47 4.33 45.41
N PHE A 497 6.67 3.09 44.93
CA PHE A 497 7.95 2.40 45.07
C PHE A 497 9.11 3.12 44.35
N SER A 498 8.83 3.83 43.25
CA SER A 498 9.86 4.59 42.52
C SER A 498 10.53 5.64 43.41
N VAL A 499 9.75 6.32 44.27
CA VAL A 499 10.28 7.33 45.21
C VAL A 499 11.22 6.69 46.23
N ILE A 500 10.90 5.50 46.72
CA ILE A 500 11.77 4.73 47.65
C ILE A 500 13.08 4.37 46.96
N GLN A 501 13.00 3.86 45.73
CA GLN A 501 14.18 3.50 44.94
C GLN A 501 15.08 4.72 44.66
N GLU A 502 14.49 5.88 44.34
CA GLU A 502 15.23 7.12 44.15
C GLU A 502 15.94 7.60 45.42
N ILE A 503 15.26 7.55 46.57
CA ILE A 503 15.85 7.95 47.85
C ILE A 503 17.02 7.03 48.19
N ALA A 504 16.82 5.71 48.11
CA ALA A 504 17.87 4.74 48.40
C ALA A 504 19.10 4.90 47.49
N ARG A 505 18.89 5.08 46.18
CA ARG A 505 19.98 5.35 45.22
C ARG A 505 20.64 6.73 45.40
N LYS A 506 19.96 7.69 46.04
CA LYS A 506 20.58 8.99 46.40
C LYS A 506 21.49 8.85 47.61
N VAL A 507 21.15 7.97 48.56
CA VAL A 507 21.97 7.70 49.75
C VAL A 507 23.27 7.02 49.38
N ASP A 508 23.20 5.94 48.58
CA ASP A 508 24.39 5.27 48.08
C ASP A 508 24.31 4.98 46.58
N LYS A 509 25.38 5.36 45.88
CA LYS A 509 25.57 5.16 44.44
C LYS A 509 26.70 4.20 44.12
N LYS A 510 27.43 3.72 45.14
CA LYS A 510 28.69 2.99 44.95
C LYS A 510 28.52 1.49 45.10
N ILE A 511 27.90 1.06 46.19
CA ILE A 511 27.79 -0.35 46.56
C ILE A 511 26.35 -0.85 46.48
N LEU A 512 25.33 0.01 46.60
CA LEU A 512 23.93 -0.38 46.39
C LEU A 512 23.68 -0.71 44.92
N GLN A 513 23.57 -2.00 44.61
CA GLN A 513 23.38 -2.50 43.24
C GLN A 513 21.90 -2.56 42.85
N GLN A 514 21.04 -3.01 43.76
CA GLN A 514 19.63 -3.26 43.47
C GLN A 514 18.74 -2.86 44.65
N VAL A 515 17.58 -2.28 44.31
CA VAL A 515 16.46 -2.07 45.24
C VAL A 515 15.27 -2.78 44.60
N GLY A 516 14.61 -3.66 45.34
CA GLY A 516 13.51 -4.48 44.84
C GLY A 516 12.33 -4.47 45.79
N LEU A 517 11.12 -4.42 45.24
CA LEU A 517 9.88 -4.62 45.98
C LEU A 517 9.47 -6.09 45.79
N PHE A 518 9.33 -6.84 46.88
CA PHE A 518 8.99 -8.26 46.80
C PHE A 518 7.67 -8.60 47.49
N ASP A 519 7.09 -7.68 48.27
CA ASP A 519 5.74 -7.83 48.81
C ASP A 519 5.04 -6.48 49.00
N VAL A 520 3.73 -6.47 48.79
CA VAL A 520 2.83 -5.33 49.04
C VAL A 520 1.62 -5.82 49.80
N TYR A 521 1.45 -5.33 51.02
CA TYR A 521 0.31 -5.67 51.87
C TYR A 521 -0.57 -4.45 52.12
N GLU A 522 -1.84 -4.57 51.72
CA GLU A 522 -2.91 -3.61 51.93
C GLU A 522 -4.07 -4.37 52.58
N GLY A 523 -4.22 -4.25 53.90
CA GLY A 523 -5.15 -5.11 54.64
C GLY A 523 -5.63 -4.51 55.95
N LYS A 524 -6.67 -5.13 56.51
CA LYS A 524 -7.38 -4.65 57.72
C LYS A 524 -6.50 -4.52 58.97
N ASN A 525 -5.32 -5.13 58.98
CA ASN A 525 -4.35 -5.08 60.08
C ASN A 525 -3.38 -3.90 59.98
N LEU A 526 -3.62 -2.96 59.06
CA LEU A 526 -2.86 -1.71 58.92
C LEU A 526 -3.74 -0.53 59.35
N PRO A 527 -3.14 0.57 59.85
CA PRO A 527 -3.87 1.82 60.03
C PRO A 527 -4.51 2.28 58.72
N GLU A 528 -5.65 2.95 58.81
CA GLU A 528 -6.37 3.47 57.64
C GLU A 528 -5.48 4.42 56.83
N GLY A 529 -5.47 4.27 55.50
CA GLY A 529 -4.61 5.04 54.59
C GLY A 529 -3.13 4.62 54.56
N LYS A 530 -2.75 3.54 55.24
CA LYS A 530 -1.39 2.97 55.21
C LYS A 530 -1.33 1.68 54.39
N LYS A 531 -0.16 1.44 53.79
CA LYS A 531 0.24 0.19 53.15
C LYS A 531 1.61 -0.26 53.64
N SER A 532 1.92 -1.54 53.49
CA SER A 532 3.21 -2.11 53.86
C SER A 532 3.96 -2.62 52.64
N TYR A 533 5.19 -2.15 52.45
CA TYR A 533 6.09 -2.58 51.40
C TYR A 533 7.26 -3.36 51.99
N ALA A 534 7.48 -4.58 51.48
CA ALA A 534 8.69 -5.34 51.77
C ALA A 534 9.73 -5.07 50.67
N VAL A 535 10.78 -4.33 51.03
CA VAL A 535 11.79 -3.82 50.11
C VAL A 535 13.13 -4.45 50.42
N SER A 536 13.74 -5.07 49.41
CA SER A 536 15.09 -5.63 49.47
C SER A 536 16.11 -4.67 48.90
N PHE A 537 17.27 -4.57 49.56
CA PHE A 537 18.43 -3.80 49.15
C PHE A 537 19.62 -4.74 49.01
N THR A 538 20.20 -4.80 47.82
CA THR A 538 21.36 -5.64 47.50
C THR A 538 22.60 -4.76 47.38
N PHE A 539 23.59 -5.02 48.21
CA PHE A 539 24.86 -4.30 48.26
C PHE A 539 26.02 -5.18 47.79
N GLN A 540 26.92 -4.63 46.99
CA GLN A 540 28.15 -5.30 46.56
C GLN A 540 29.18 -4.26 46.14
N ASP A 541 30.40 -4.39 46.67
CA ASP A 541 31.60 -3.74 46.14
C ASP A 541 32.34 -4.73 45.24
N ALA A 542 32.84 -4.30 44.08
CA ALA A 542 33.41 -5.21 43.09
C ALA A 542 34.74 -5.84 43.52
N GLU A 543 35.50 -5.18 44.40
CA GLU A 543 36.87 -5.56 44.77
C GLU A 543 36.99 -6.05 46.22
N HIS A 544 36.16 -5.55 47.13
CA HIS A 544 36.26 -5.83 48.56
C HIS A 544 34.98 -6.44 49.14
N THR A 545 35.12 -7.49 49.96
CA THR A 545 33.98 -8.05 50.69
C THR A 545 33.45 -7.02 51.69
N LEU A 546 32.14 -6.74 51.62
CA LEU A 546 31.47 -5.80 52.52
C LEU A 546 31.39 -6.37 53.94
N LYS A 547 31.73 -5.55 54.93
CA LYS A 547 31.51 -5.88 56.36
C LYS A 547 30.11 -5.45 56.79
N ASP A 548 29.51 -6.18 57.73
CA ASP A 548 28.14 -5.89 58.22
C ASP A 548 27.99 -4.44 58.71
N GLU A 549 28.95 -3.92 59.48
CA GLU A 549 28.95 -2.54 59.98
C GLU A 549 28.85 -1.47 58.86
N GLN A 550 29.41 -1.75 57.68
CA GLN A 550 29.35 -0.82 56.55
C GLN A 550 27.96 -0.81 55.92
N VAL A 551 27.37 -1.99 55.77
CA VAL A 551 26.02 -2.16 55.21
C VAL A 551 24.98 -1.59 56.16
N ASP A 552 25.09 -1.88 57.45
CA ASP A 552 24.14 -1.42 58.47
C ASP A 552 24.14 0.11 58.58
N LYS A 553 25.31 0.75 58.45
CA LYS A 553 25.40 2.22 58.40
C LYS A 553 24.64 2.82 57.22
N ILE A 554 24.71 2.20 56.05
CA ILE A 554 23.98 2.67 54.86
C ILE A 554 22.49 2.37 55.00
N MET A 555 22.12 1.20 55.52
CA MET A 555 20.73 0.86 55.80
C MET A 555 20.12 1.85 56.80
N ASP A 556 20.83 2.23 57.86
CA ASP A 556 20.39 3.25 58.81
C ASP A 556 20.20 4.62 58.15
N GLN A 557 21.09 5.01 57.23
CA GLN A 557 20.93 6.25 56.45
C GLN A 557 19.70 6.19 55.54
N ILE A 558 19.49 5.08 54.82
CA ILE A 558 18.30 4.87 53.99
C ILE A 558 17.05 4.94 54.86
N ARG A 559 17.02 4.25 56.00
CA ARG A 559 15.90 4.28 56.95
C ARG A 559 15.58 5.72 57.36
N ASN A 560 16.58 6.47 57.80
CA ASN A 560 16.38 7.84 58.30
C ASN A 560 15.86 8.77 57.20
N GLU A 561 16.34 8.62 55.96
CA GLU A 561 15.86 9.40 54.82
C GLU A 561 14.42 9.04 54.43
N LEU A 562 14.08 7.75 54.43
CA LEU A 562 12.71 7.29 54.17
C LEU A 562 11.75 7.76 55.27
N ALA A 563 12.16 7.70 56.54
CA ALA A 563 11.38 8.21 57.66
C ALA A 563 11.16 9.73 57.57
N SER A 564 12.22 10.49 57.27
CA SER A 564 12.17 11.95 57.17
C SER A 564 11.35 12.45 55.98
N LYS A 565 11.50 11.83 54.80
CA LYS A 565 10.87 12.31 53.56
C LYS A 565 9.48 11.73 53.30
N LEU A 566 9.24 10.50 53.74
CA LEU A 566 8.02 9.75 53.42
C LEU A 566 7.19 9.37 54.66
N GLY A 567 7.64 9.72 55.86
CA GLY A 567 6.98 9.29 57.10
C GLY A 567 7.00 7.76 57.27
N ALA A 568 8.02 7.09 56.72
CA ALA A 568 8.12 5.64 56.74
C ALA A 568 8.43 5.10 58.14
N GLU A 569 7.69 4.09 58.58
CA GLU A 569 7.94 3.37 59.84
C GLU A 569 8.36 1.93 59.58
N LEU A 570 9.29 1.39 60.38
CA LEU A 570 9.68 -0.02 60.27
C LEU A 570 8.66 -0.90 60.99
N ARG A 571 8.21 -1.95 60.30
CA ARG A 571 7.42 -3.02 60.88
C ARG A 571 8.35 -4.17 61.28
N ALA A 572 8.19 -4.67 62.50
CA ALA A 572 8.91 -5.83 63.01
C ALA A 572 8.48 -7.12 62.30
#